data_AF-A0A399Z9Z6-F1
#
_entry.id   AF-A0A399Z9Z6-F1
#
_cell.length_a   1.000
_cell.length_b   1.000
_cell.length_c   1.000
_cell.angle_alpha   90.00
_cell.angle_beta   90.00
_cell.angle_gamma   90.00
#
_symmetry.space_group_name_H-M   'P 1'
#
loop_
_entity.id
_entity.type
_entity.pdbx_description
1 polymer ?
#
loop_
_entity_poly.entity_id
_entity_poly.type
_entity_poly.pdbx_seq_one_letter_code
_entity_poly.pdbx_strand_id
1 'polypeptide(L)'
;MPQQIYVLNTVTPLFLYGADQKNPEIRAASIRGQFHYWFRAIEGARTDNLKEISASESALFGSTAGGSSVSIRVSTDKDLKTDTYPMLPHKKDKREQSWQKAASPGQKLRLTIATRPGMEKVPPAVTKTVLIWLLLGGIGKRSRRMFGALEWPKLISQDNDSAGPAAEIKQYLEKWVRYADLPHVPAFPTLHPSYSRVVVGTRGSYEWEALMKELFGLLRNDRYRPKERTFGYATATGDRRDRRASPLIAQVRRIGDQYYPVLTAIRSTPDKNIKWEVLDQFMDDAQALWKGETVWGGRLA
;
A
#
# COMPACT_ATOMS: atom_id res chain seq x y z
N MET A 1 -21.91 -4.50 20.07
CA MET A 1 -21.35 -3.43 19.22
C MET A 1 -21.11 -4.00 17.83
N PRO A 2 -21.55 -3.32 16.77
CA PRO A 2 -21.27 -3.72 15.39
C PRO A 2 -19.77 -3.89 15.13
N GLN A 3 -19.43 -4.89 14.31
CA GLN A 3 -18.06 -5.16 13.92
C GLN A 3 -17.97 -5.72 12.51
N GLN A 4 -16.82 -5.49 11.88
CA GLN A 4 -16.40 -6.16 10.66
C GLN A 4 -15.13 -6.96 10.95
N ILE A 5 -15.06 -8.18 10.44
CA ILE A 5 -13.94 -9.10 10.65
C ILE A 5 -13.40 -9.50 9.28
N TYR A 6 -12.10 -9.32 9.11
CA TYR A 6 -11.35 -9.71 7.93
C TYR A 6 -10.34 -10.78 8.33
N VAL A 7 -10.48 -11.98 7.75
CA VAL A 7 -9.47 -13.04 7.88
C VAL A 7 -8.49 -12.87 6.72
N LEU A 8 -7.33 -12.33 7.04
CA LEU A 8 -6.28 -11.98 6.08
C LEU A 8 -5.22 -13.08 6.02
N ASN A 9 -4.60 -13.26 4.85
CA ASN A 9 -3.40 -14.06 4.68
C ASN A 9 -2.17 -13.15 4.54
N THR A 10 -1.05 -13.55 5.14
CA THR A 10 0.26 -12.96 4.83
C THR A 10 0.74 -13.50 3.48
N VAL A 11 1.04 -12.60 2.54
CA VAL A 11 1.36 -12.97 1.15
C VAL A 11 2.87 -12.95 0.91
N THR A 12 3.56 -11.98 1.49
CA THR A 12 5.01 -11.78 1.39
C THR A 12 5.56 -11.46 2.78
N PRO A 13 6.88 -11.59 3.04
CA PRO A 13 7.43 -11.41 4.38
C PRO A 13 7.08 -10.05 4.98
N LEU A 14 6.67 -10.05 6.26
CA LEU A 14 6.30 -8.83 6.99
C LEU A 14 7.44 -8.45 7.93
N PHE A 15 8.25 -7.47 7.53
CA PHE A 15 9.25 -6.85 8.40
C PHE A 15 8.57 -5.85 9.34
N LEU A 16 7.90 -6.35 10.37
CA LEU A 16 7.19 -5.57 11.36
C LEU A 16 7.86 -5.74 12.72
N TYR A 17 8.27 -4.65 13.34
CA TYR A 17 8.88 -4.64 14.67
C TYR A 17 8.16 -3.59 15.51
N GLY A 18 8.23 -3.69 16.82
CA GLY A 18 7.83 -2.59 17.70
C GLY A 18 8.89 -2.28 18.71
N ALA A 19 8.63 -2.45 20.01
CA ALA A 19 9.63 -2.05 21.01
C ALA A 19 10.89 -2.92 20.88
N ASP A 20 10.69 -4.23 20.68
CA ASP A 20 11.76 -5.13 20.28
C ASP A 20 11.98 -5.05 18.77
N GLN A 21 13.17 -4.61 18.37
CA GLN A 21 13.60 -4.51 16.97
C GLN A 21 14.17 -5.83 16.43
N LYS A 22 14.31 -6.87 17.25
CA LYS A 22 14.85 -8.19 16.86
C LYS A 22 13.76 -9.17 16.47
N ASN A 23 12.62 -9.15 17.15
CA ASN A 23 11.53 -10.09 16.94
C ASN A 23 10.35 -9.44 16.21
N PRO A 24 9.89 -10.05 15.10
CA PRO A 24 8.73 -9.54 14.41
C PRO A 24 7.46 -9.60 15.27
N GLU A 25 6.70 -8.49 15.30
CA GLU A 25 5.41 -8.43 15.98
C GLU A 25 4.36 -7.69 15.13
N ILE A 26 3.12 -8.20 15.12
CA ILE A 26 2.00 -7.56 14.42
C ILE A 26 1.21 -6.76 15.44
N ARG A 27 1.10 -5.44 15.22
CA ARG A 27 0.45 -4.52 16.15
C ARG A 27 -0.69 -3.76 15.47
N ALA A 28 -1.77 -3.55 16.22
CA ALA A 28 -2.88 -2.71 15.77
C ALA A 28 -2.44 -1.29 15.42
N ALA A 29 -1.40 -0.76 16.09
CA ALA A 29 -0.83 0.56 15.82
C ALA A 29 -0.25 0.66 14.39
N SER A 30 0.43 -0.37 13.91
CA SER A 30 1.01 -0.40 12.55
C SER A 30 -0.08 -0.38 11.48
N ILE A 31 -1.19 -1.10 11.72
CA ILE A 31 -2.37 -1.11 10.83
C ILE A 31 -3.07 0.25 10.89
N ARG A 32 -3.25 0.81 12.09
CA ARG A 32 -3.84 2.14 12.27
C ARG A 32 -3.09 3.20 11.46
N GLY A 33 -1.75 3.17 11.44
CA GLY A 33 -0.94 4.04 10.59
C GLY A 33 -1.22 3.89 9.09
N GLN A 34 -1.51 2.68 8.61
CA GLN A 34 -1.95 2.46 7.23
C GLN A 34 -3.34 3.05 6.99
N PHE A 35 -4.26 2.93 7.94
CA PHE A 35 -5.60 3.50 7.80
C PHE A 35 -5.56 5.02 7.71
N HIS A 36 -4.78 5.68 8.57
CA HIS A 36 -4.53 7.13 8.46
C HIS A 36 -3.98 7.51 7.07
N TYR A 37 -3.01 6.77 6.55
CA TYR A 37 -2.44 7.03 5.23
C TYR A 37 -3.49 6.89 4.11
N TRP A 38 -4.17 5.75 4.05
CA TRP A 38 -5.13 5.46 2.97
C TRP A 38 -6.42 6.25 3.09
N PHE A 39 -6.88 6.55 4.31
CA PHE A 39 -8.01 7.46 4.53
C PHE A 39 -7.71 8.84 3.93
N ARG A 40 -6.56 9.43 4.26
CA ARG A 40 -6.15 10.73 3.70
C ARG A 40 -5.95 10.66 2.19
N ALA A 41 -5.43 9.55 1.67
CA ALA A 41 -5.28 9.39 0.23
C ALA A 41 -6.65 9.37 -0.49
N ILE A 42 -7.65 8.69 0.08
CA ILE A 42 -9.00 8.60 -0.49
C ILE A 42 -9.76 9.92 -0.32
N GLU A 43 -9.86 10.45 0.90
CA GLU A 43 -10.59 11.70 1.18
C GLU A 43 -9.88 12.92 0.59
N GLY A 44 -8.57 12.86 0.43
CA GLY A 44 -7.79 13.89 -0.26
C GLY A 44 -8.11 14.04 -1.74
N ALA A 45 -8.73 13.04 -2.35
CA ALA A 45 -9.12 13.12 -3.74
C ALA A 45 -10.30 14.09 -3.96
N ARG A 46 -11.10 14.38 -2.93
CA ARG A 46 -12.27 15.28 -3.04
C ARG A 46 -12.02 16.71 -2.54
N THR A 47 -10.92 16.95 -1.83
CA THR A 47 -10.64 18.26 -1.23
C THR A 47 -9.16 18.38 -0.88
N ASP A 48 -8.60 19.58 -1.02
CA ASP A 48 -7.27 19.95 -0.51
C ASP A 48 -7.33 20.57 0.90
N ASN A 49 -8.53 20.71 1.47
CA ASN A 49 -8.75 21.27 2.79
C ASN A 49 -8.28 20.32 3.91
N LEU A 50 -7.03 20.52 4.34
CA LEU A 50 -6.41 19.74 5.40
C LEU A 50 -7.18 19.74 6.72
N LYS A 51 -7.87 20.85 7.06
CA LYS A 51 -8.63 20.93 8.31
C LYS A 51 -9.82 19.98 8.28
N GLU A 52 -10.52 19.93 7.15
CA GLU A 52 -11.67 19.04 6.95
C GLU A 52 -11.27 17.56 6.97
N ILE A 53 -10.18 17.22 6.28
CA ILE A 53 -9.63 15.86 6.25
C ILE A 53 -9.20 15.44 7.67
N SER A 54 -8.44 16.29 8.36
CA SER A 54 -7.96 16.02 9.72
C SER A 54 -9.10 15.85 10.72
N ALA A 55 -10.16 16.66 10.62
CA ALA A 55 -11.33 16.55 11.48
C ALA A 55 -12.06 15.21 11.24
N SER A 56 -12.29 14.86 9.98
CA SER A 56 -12.94 13.61 9.58
C SER A 56 -12.13 12.37 9.99
N GLU A 57 -10.81 12.42 9.79
CA GLU A 57 -9.87 11.38 10.18
C GLU A 57 -9.87 11.17 11.70
N SER A 58 -9.80 12.27 12.47
CA SER A 58 -9.77 12.24 13.94
C SER A 58 -11.07 11.71 14.53
N ALA A 59 -12.21 12.03 13.93
CA ALA A 59 -13.51 11.49 14.34
C ALA A 59 -13.57 9.96 14.21
N LEU A 60 -12.88 9.40 13.21
CA LEU A 60 -12.83 7.96 12.99
C LEU A 60 -11.75 7.28 13.83
N PHE A 61 -10.50 7.70 13.69
CA PHE A 61 -9.32 7.00 14.22
C PHE A 61 -8.76 7.59 15.52
N GLY A 62 -9.36 8.68 16.00
CA GLY A 62 -8.96 9.38 17.22
C GLY A 62 -7.83 10.36 16.98
N SER A 63 -7.62 11.22 17.97
CA SER A 63 -6.51 12.16 18.08
C SER A 63 -6.05 12.22 19.55
N THR A 64 -5.10 13.11 19.86
CA THR A 64 -4.73 13.39 21.26
C THR A 64 -5.85 14.07 22.05
N ALA A 65 -6.80 14.73 21.36
CA ALA A 65 -7.90 15.47 21.96
C ALA A 65 -9.21 14.66 22.06
N GLY A 66 -9.32 13.53 21.35
CA GLY A 66 -10.56 12.76 21.29
C GLY A 66 -10.34 11.31 20.90
N GLY A 67 -11.07 10.41 21.54
CA GLY A 67 -10.90 8.98 21.27
C GLY A 67 -11.59 8.52 19.98
N SER A 68 -11.02 7.49 19.35
CA SER A 68 -11.47 6.89 18.10
C SER A 68 -12.86 6.25 18.16
N SER A 69 -13.74 6.52 17.20
CA SER A 69 -15.07 5.89 17.08
C SER A 69 -15.02 4.40 16.71
N VAL A 70 -13.86 3.89 16.29
CA VAL A 70 -13.62 2.47 16.00
C VAL A 70 -12.41 1.90 16.76
N SER A 71 -12.51 0.65 17.20
CA SER A 71 -11.41 -0.15 17.73
C SER A 71 -10.83 -1.01 16.60
N ILE A 72 -9.52 -0.94 16.40
CA ILE A 72 -8.76 -1.80 15.49
C ILE A 72 -8.07 -2.85 16.34
N ARG A 73 -8.34 -4.13 16.07
CA ARG A 73 -7.67 -5.25 16.72
C ARG A 73 -7.11 -6.18 15.66
N VAL A 74 -5.93 -6.72 15.93
CA VAL A 74 -5.32 -7.75 15.09
C VAL A 74 -4.83 -8.87 15.98
N SER A 75 -5.14 -10.11 15.59
CA SER A 75 -4.71 -11.30 16.31
C SER A 75 -4.29 -12.40 15.35
N THR A 76 -3.46 -13.32 15.84
CA THR A 76 -3.12 -14.57 15.17
C THR A 76 -3.73 -15.73 15.94
N ASP A 77 -4.20 -16.77 15.25
CA ASP A 77 -4.76 -17.95 15.92
C ASP A 77 -3.67 -18.81 16.61
N LYS A 78 -2.42 -18.64 16.18
CA LYS A 78 -1.21 -19.30 16.71
C LYS A 78 -0.11 -18.27 16.87
N ASP A 79 0.99 -18.66 17.50
CA ASP A 79 2.20 -17.84 17.53
C ASP A 79 2.66 -17.51 16.11
N LEU A 80 3.12 -16.28 15.95
CA LEU A 80 3.58 -15.77 14.67
C LEU A 80 4.86 -16.51 14.26
N LYS A 81 4.77 -17.33 13.21
CA LYS A 81 5.93 -17.97 12.61
C LYS A 81 6.81 -16.91 11.98
N THR A 82 8.10 -17.01 12.25
CA THR A 82 9.11 -16.06 11.77
C THR A 82 10.26 -16.81 11.14
N ASP A 83 10.86 -16.20 10.13
CA ASP A 83 12.05 -16.69 9.46
C ASP A 83 12.86 -15.49 8.93
N THR A 84 14.03 -15.73 8.34
CA THR A 84 14.93 -14.70 7.86
C THR A 84 14.81 -14.55 6.35
N TYR A 85 14.55 -13.32 5.90
CA TYR A 85 14.37 -13.01 4.49
C TYR A 85 15.31 -11.86 4.06
N PRO A 86 15.78 -11.86 2.80
CA PRO A 86 16.62 -10.79 2.28
C PRO A 86 15.79 -9.54 1.96
N MET A 87 16.13 -8.38 2.53
CA MET A 87 15.48 -7.11 2.15
C MET A 87 15.91 -6.60 0.77
N LEU A 88 17.00 -7.13 0.23
CA LEU A 88 17.56 -6.78 -1.08
C LEU A 88 17.76 -8.05 -1.94
N PRO A 89 16.68 -8.75 -2.31
CA PRO A 89 16.74 -10.08 -2.95
C PRO A 89 17.39 -10.10 -4.34
N HIS A 90 17.59 -8.93 -4.96
CA HIS A 90 18.25 -8.78 -6.26
C HIS A 90 19.78 -8.81 -6.19
N LYS A 91 20.37 -8.71 -5.00
CA LYS A 91 21.83 -8.77 -4.82
C LYS A 91 22.31 -10.21 -5.01
N LYS A 92 23.39 -10.40 -5.77
CA LYS A 92 23.99 -11.73 -6.01
C LYS A 92 24.72 -12.26 -4.77
N ASP A 93 25.49 -11.41 -4.09
CA ASP A 93 26.17 -11.79 -2.85
C ASP A 93 25.17 -11.79 -1.68
N LYS A 94 25.05 -12.94 -1.00
CA LYS A 94 24.22 -13.12 0.20
C LYS A 94 24.57 -12.13 1.31
N ARG A 95 25.84 -11.71 1.43
CA ARG A 95 26.28 -10.74 2.45
C ARG A 95 25.69 -9.34 2.21
N GLU A 96 25.39 -9.00 0.96
CA GLU A 96 24.80 -7.71 0.60
C GLU A 96 23.26 -7.70 0.61
N GLN A 97 22.62 -8.87 0.75
CA GLN A 97 21.17 -9.01 0.66
C GLN A 97 20.40 -8.45 1.87
N SER A 98 21.11 -8.07 2.95
CA SER A 98 20.52 -7.49 4.17
C SER A 98 19.41 -8.37 4.76
N TRP A 99 19.81 -9.54 5.25
CA TRP A 99 18.94 -10.54 5.87
C TRP A 99 18.36 -10.02 7.20
N GLN A 100 17.05 -10.18 7.37
CA GLN A 100 16.33 -9.74 8.57
C GLN A 100 15.23 -10.74 8.92
N LYS A 101 14.94 -10.88 10.22
CA LYS A 101 13.81 -11.68 10.70
C LYS A 101 12.49 -11.01 10.31
N ALA A 102 11.54 -11.77 9.79
CA ALA A 102 10.21 -11.29 9.39
C ALA A 102 9.13 -12.32 9.76
N ALA A 103 7.87 -11.90 9.82
CA ALA A 103 6.78 -12.86 9.83
C ALA A 103 6.70 -13.57 8.48
N SER A 104 6.66 -14.90 8.49
CA SER A 104 6.62 -15.70 7.27
C SER A 104 5.31 -15.51 6.50
N PRO A 105 5.33 -15.62 5.15
CA PRO A 105 4.12 -15.75 4.35
C PRO A 105 3.26 -16.97 4.74
N GLY A 106 2.01 -17.02 4.27
CA GLY A 106 1.11 -18.16 4.43
C GLY A 106 0.42 -18.25 5.80
N GLN A 107 0.43 -17.19 6.59
CA GLN A 107 -0.17 -17.15 7.93
C GLN A 107 -1.51 -16.39 7.91
N LYS A 108 -2.44 -16.80 8.77
CA LYS A 108 -3.74 -16.14 8.93
C LYS A 108 -3.68 -15.08 10.03
N LEU A 109 -4.20 -13.89 9.72
CA LEU A 109 -4.40 -12.78 10.65
C LEU A 109 -5.89 -12.46 10.73
N ARG A 110 -6.41 -12.25 11.93
CA ARG A 110 -7.77 -11.74 12.13
C ARG A 110 -7.70 -10.26 12.42
N LEU A 111 -8.18 -9.45 11.47
CA LEU A 111 -8.38 -8.01 11.63
C LEU A 111 -9.83 -7.74 12.01
N THR A 112 -10.05 -7.17 13.19
CA THR A 112 -11.38 -6.80 13.68
C THR A 112 -11.50 -5.29 13.79
N ILE A 113 -12.52 -4.73 13.16
CA ILE A 113 -12.94 -3.34 13.27
C ILE A 113 -14.26 -3.30 14.03
N ALA A 114 -14.25 -2.82 15.27
CA ALA A 114 -15.46 -2.74 16.10
C ALA A 114 -15.82 -1.28 16.38
N THR A 115 -17.10 -0.92 16.39
CA THR A 115 -17.52 0.44 16.74
C THR A 115 -17.55 0.65 18.25
N ARG A 116 -17.62 1.92 18.66
CA ARG A 116 -18.05 2.29 20.03
C ARG A 116 -19.52 1.94 20.29
N PRO A 117 -19.95 1.86 21.56
CA PRO A 117 -21.36 1.81 21.93
C PRO A 117 -22.15 2.97 21.31
N GLY A 118 -23.40 2.71 20.89
CA GLY A 118 -24.28 3.71 20.29
C GLY A 118 -24.19 3.84 18.76
N MET A 119 -23.23 3.20 18.10
CA MET A 119 -23.14 3.16 16.64
C MET A 119 -23.90 1.96 16.07
N GLU A 120 -24.63 2.16 14.97
CA GLU A 120 -25.40 1.10 14.29
C GLU A 120 -24.55 0.21 13.38
N LYS A 121 -23.48 0.77 12.79
CA LYS A 121 -22.60 0.05 11.86
C LYS A 121 -21.20 0.66 11.82
N VAL A 122 -20.23 -0.13 11.35
CA VAL A 122 -18.89 0.38 11.03
C VAL A 122 -19.03 1.45 9.94
N PRO A 123 -18.45 2.65 10.11
CA PRO A 123 -18.57 3.71 9.12
C PRO A 123 -18.09 3.27 7.72
N PRO A 124 -18.83 3.60 6.63
CA PRO A 124 -18.42 3.24 5.27
C PRO A 124 -17.03 3.75 4.91
N ALA A 125 -16.64 4.91 5.45
CA ALA A 125 -15.31 5.48 5.24
C ALA A 125 -14.18 4.60 5.81
N VAL A 126 -14.42 3.89 6.93
CA VAL A 126 -13.48 2.92 7.47
C VAL A 126 -13.44 1.68 6.59
N THR A 127 -14.60 1.19 6.16
CA THR A 127 -14.71 0.02 5.27
C THR A 127 -13.91 0.25 3.98
N LYS A 128 -14.17 1.36 3.26
CA LYS A 128 -13.43 1.67 2.03
C LYS A 128 -11.92 1.84 2.26
N THR A 129 -11.51 2.40 3.41
CA THR A 129 -10.09 2.52 3.77
C THR A 129 -9.43 1.15 3.89
N VAL A 130 -10.10 0.18 4.52
CA VAL A 130 -9.60 -1.20 4.61
C VAL A 130 -9.47 -1.82 3.22
N LEU A 131 -10.51 -1.72 2.39
CA LEU A 131 -10.52 -2.33 1.06
C LEU A 131 -9.43 -1.75 0.15
N ILE A 132 -9.33 -0.43 0.06
CA ILE A 132 -8.31 0.23 -0.76
C ILE A 132 -6.90 -0.04 -0.24
N TRP A 133 -6.68 -0.06 1.08
CA TRP A 133 -5.39 -0.45 1.65
C TRP A 133 -5.02 -1.89 1.26
N LEU A 134 -5.95 -2.85 1.35
CA LEU A 134 -5.70 -4.22 0.96
C LEU A 134 -5.46 -4.37 -0.56
N LEU A 135 -6.01 -3.49 -1.39
CA LEU A 135 -5.76 -3.49 -2.84
C LEU A 135 -4.45 -2.83 -3.22
N LEU A 136 -4.05 -1.72 -2.59
CA LEU A 136 -2.93 -0.89 -3.07
C LEU A 136 -1.75 -0.76 -2.09
N GLY A 137 -1.93 -1.15 -0.83
CA GLY A 137 -0.93 -0.99 0.22
C GLY A 137 -0.41 -2.30 0.81
N GLY A 138 0.50 -2.16 1.77
CA GLY A 138 1.03 -3.27 2.54
C GLY A 138 1.35 -2.79 3.95
N ILE A 139 2.08 -3.58 4.72
CA ILE A 139 2.42 -3.22 6.09
C ILE A 139 3.89 -3.55 6.42
N GLY A 140 4.52 -2.68 7.21
CA GLY A 140 5.89 -2.90 7.70
C GLY A 140 6.98 -2.31 6.81
N LYS A 141 8.22 -2.57 7.21
CA LYS A 141 9.41 -2.06 6.53
C LYS A 141 9.48 -2.63 5.12
N ARG A 142 9.89 -1.79 4.16
CA ARG A 142 9.91 -2.11 2.71
C ARG A 142 8.55 -2.48 2.12
N SER A 143 7.43 -2.22 2.79
CA SER A 143 6.12 -2.59 2.26
C SER A 143 5.86 -2.02 0.86
N ARG A 144 6.38 -0.82 0.56
CA ARG A 144 6.28 -0.19 -0.77
C ARG A 144 7.15 -0.84 -1.88
N ARG A 145 7.79 -1.97 -1.59
CA ARG A 145 8.67 -2.74 -2.48
C ARG A 145 8.27 -4.22 -2.50
N MET A 146 6.97 -4.47 -2.62
CA MET A 146 6.36 -5.80 -2.70
C MET A 146 6.45 -6.66 -1.42
N PHE A 147 7.06 -6.17 -0.34
CA PHE A 147 6.98 -6.83 0.96
C PHE A 147 5.69 -6.45 1.70
N GLY A 148 5.39 -7.17 2.78
CA GLY A 148 4.30 -6.79 3.66
C GLY A 148 2.90 -6.86 3.06
N ALA A 149 2.75 -7.57 1.94
CA ALA A 149 1.48 -7.76 1.26
C ALA A 149 0.55 -8.65 2.10
N LEU A 150 -0.71 -8.23 2.16
CA LEU A 150 -1.81 -8.94 2.81
C LEU A 150 -2.89 -9.22 1.77
N GLU A 151 -3.55 -10.35 1.90
CA GLU A 151 -4.68 -10.74 1.06
C GLU A 151 -5.91 -10.93 1.95
N TRP A 152 -7.06 -10.43 1.51
CA TRP A 152 -8.35 -10.93 1.98
C TRP A 152 -8.95 -11.80 0.86
N PRO A 153 -9.07 -13.12 1.03
CA PRO A 153 -9.45 -14.03 -0.08
C PRO A 153 -10.78 -13.73 -0.76
N LYS A 154 -11.65 -12.94 -0.13
CA LYS A 154 -12.97 -12.54 -0.65
C LYS A 154 -12.96 -11.20 -1.39
N LEU A 155 -11.81 -10.54 -1.50
CA LEU A 155 -11.72 -9.18 -2.01
C LEU A 155 -11.72 -9.12 -3.54
N ILE A 156 -11.10 -10.09 -4.19
CA ILE A 156 -11.06 -10.22 -5.65
C ILE A 156 -11.58 -11.61 -5.98
N SER A 157 -12.46 -11.72 -6.97
CA SER A 157 -13.01 -12.99 -7.41
C SER A 157 -11.92 -13.90 -7.98
N GLN A 158 -12.10 -15.20 -7.77
CA GLN A 158 -11.25 -16.26 -8.30
C GLN A 158 -11.96 -17.04 -9.41
N ASP A 159 -13.16 -16.62 -9.80
CA ASP A 159 -13.95 -17.29 -10.82
C ASP A 159 -13.29 -17.13 -12.18
N ASN A 160 -13.27 -18.19 -13.00
CA ASN A 160 -12.72 -18.12 -14.36
C ASN A 160 -13.46 -17.12 -15.26
N ASP A 161 -14.71 -16.78 -14.92
CA ASP A 161 -15.54 -15.79 -15.61
C ASP A 161 -15.33 -14.36 -15.08
N SER A 162 -14.43 -14.15 -14.11
CA SER A 162 -14.11 -12.80 -13.63
C SER A 162 -13.39 -12.00 -14.72
N ALA A 163 -13.63 -10.69 -14.72
CA ALA A 163 -12.96 -9.76 -15.63
C ALA A 163 -11.43 -9.62 -15.36
N GLY A 164 -10.91 -10.34 -14.37
CA GLY A 164 -9.51 -10.37 -13.98
C GLY A 164 -9.13 -9.26 -12.99
N PRO A 165 -7.90 -9.35 -12.43
CA PRO A 165 -7.43 -8.45 -11.38
C PRO A 165 -7.48 -6.97 -11.72
N ALA A 166 -7.12 -6.62 -12.96
CA ALA A 166 -7.08 -5.22 -13.39
C ALA A 166 -8.49 -4.61 -13.40
N ALA A 167 -9.45 -5.30 -14.00
CA ALA A 167 -10.84 -4.85 -14.07
C ALA A 167 -11.49 -4.77 -12.68
N GLU A 168 -11.28 -5.77 -11.82
CA GLU A 168 -11.84 -5.74 -10.46
C GLU A 168 -11.24 -4.60 -9.62
N ILE A 169 -9.92 -4.42 -9.65
CA ILE A 169 -9.27 -3.29 -8.95
C ILE A 169 -9.79 -1.95 -9.49
N LYS A 170 -9.94 -1.81 -10.81
CA LYS A 170 -10.54 -0.62 -11.43
C LYS A 170 -11.93 -0.34 -10.86
N GLN A 171 -12.81 -1.34 -10.84
CA GLN A 171 -14.17 -1.22 -10.31
C GLN A 171 -14.18 -0.80 -8.83
N TYR A 172 -13.29 -1.34 -8.00
CA TYR A 172 -13.16 -0.90 -6.61
C TYR A 172 -12.74 0.56 -6.50
N LEU A 173 -11.79 1.01 -7.31
CA LEU A 173 -11.32 2.41 -7.29
C LEU A 173 -12.43 3.36 -7.74
N GLU A 174 -13.10 3.07 -8.87
CA GLU A 174 -14.22 3.88 -9.38
C GLU A 174 -15.43 3.92 -8.42
N LYS A 175 -15.69 2.81 -7.72
CA LYS A 175 -16.77 2.73 -6.74
C LYS A 175 -16.49 3.55 -5.49
N TRP A 176 -15.27 3.49 -4.96
CA TRP A 176 -14.97 3.97 -3.60
C TRP A 176 -14.18 5.27 -3.53
N VAL A 177 -13.43 5.62 -4.58
CA VAL A 177 -12.64 6.85 -4.64
C VAL A 177 -13.43 7.92 -5.38
N ARG A 178 -14.04 8.82 -4.61
CA ARG A 178 -14.69 10.02 -5.15
C ARG A 178 -13.66 11.14 -5.22
N TYR A 179 -13.68 11.89 -6.31
CA TYR A 179 -12.77 13.00 -6.54
C TYR A 179 -13.51 14.24 -7.03
N ALA A 180 -12.90 15.39 -6.86
CA ALA A 180 -13.37 16.69 -7.34
C ALA A 180 -12.18 17.44 -7.93
N ASP A 181 -12.44 18.43 -8.81
CA ASP A 181 -11.38 19.24 -9.38
C ASP A 181 -10.61 19.97 -8.27
N LEU A 182 -9.29 19.74 -8.22
CA LEU A 182 -8.41 20.40 -7.28
C LEU A 182 -7.59 21.47 -8.02
N PRO A 183 -7.50 22.70 -7.49
CA PRO A 183 -6.90 23.84 -8.19
C PRO A 183 -5.37 23.72 -8.36
N HIS A 184 -4.72 22.82 -7.62
CA HIS A 184 -3.28 22.58 -7.70
C HIS A 184 -2.95 21.14 -7.27
N VAL A 185 -1.70 20.73 -7.53
CA VAL A 185 -1.17 19.45 -7.06
C VAL A 185 -1.17 19.46 -5.52
N PRO A 186 -1.87 18.54 -4.84
CA PRO A 186 -2.02 18.55 -3.39
C PRO A 186 -0.70 18.46 -2.63
N ALA A 187 -0.64 19.08 -1.46
CA ALA A 187 0.53 19.05 -0.58
C ALA A 187 0.77 17.68 0.11
N PHE A 188 -0.10 16.71 -0.14
CA PHE A 188 -0.13 15.41 0.48
C PHE A 188 -0.56 14.34 -0.54
N PRO A 189 -0.24 13.05 -0.33
CA PRO A 189 -0.61 12.00 -1.28
C PRO A 189 -2.13 11.84 -1.37
N THR A 190 -2.69 11.89 -2.58
CA THR A 190 -4.12 11.66 -2.84
C THR A 190 -4.31 10.65 -3.98
N LEU A 191 -5.40 9.87 -3.95
CA LEU A 191 -5.82 9.01 -5.05
C LEU A 191 -6.63 9.78 -6.10
N HIS A 192 -6.37 11.07 -6.29
CA HIS A 192 -7.00 11.83 -7.37
C HIS A 192 -6.44 11.35 -8.73
N PRO A 193 -7.27 11.08 -9.76
CA PRO A 193 -6.79 10.52 -11.03
C PRO A 193 -5.78 11.41 -11.77
N SER A 194 -5.83 12.74 -11.63
CA SER A 194 -4.82 13.65 -12.17
C SER A 194 -3.48 13.63 -11.43
N TYR A 195 -3.43 13.08 -10.21
CA TYR A 195 -2.24 13.09 -9.34
C TYR A 195 -1.86 11.69 -8.84
N SER A 196 -2.46 10.65 -9.38
CA SER A 196 -2.12 9.27 -9.06
C SER A 196 -2.27 8.38 -10.29
N ARG A 197 -1.47 7.32 -10.34
CA ARG A 197 -1.52 6.30 -11.39
C ARG A 197 -1.49 4.93 -10.75
N VAL A 198 -2.42 4.05 -11.12
CA VAL A 198 -2.39 2.64 -10.70
C VAL A 198 -2.23 1.76 -11.92
N VAL A 199 -1.22 0.90 -11.90
CA VAL A 199 -0.96 -0.13 -12.91
C VAL A 199 -1.08 -1.50 -12.26
N VAL A 200 -1.81 -2.41 -12.91
CA VAL A 200 -1.99 -3.80 -12.47
C VAL A 200 -1.46 -4.73 -13.55
N GLY A 201 -0.53 -5.62 -13.20
CA GLY A 201 -0.09 -6.69 -14.10
C GLY A 201 -1.23 -7.65 -14.40
N THR A 202 -1.38 -8.08 -15.66
CA THR A 202 -2.46 -8.98 -16.09
C THR A 202 -2.01 -10.44 -16.15
N ARG A 203 -0.70 -10.70 -16.01
CA ARG A 203 -0.14 -12.04 -15.96
C ARG A 203 0.32 -12.38 -14.56
N GLY A 204 -0.25 -13.44 -14.01
CA GLY A 204 0.12 -13.98 -12.71
C GLY A 204 1.48 -14.69 -12.76
N SER A 205 2.21 -14.61 -11.66
CA SER A 205 3.33 -15.48 -11.32
C SER A 205 2.89 -16.51 -10.28
N TYR A 206 3.44 -17.71 -10.26
CA TYR A 206 3.22 -18.67 -9.16
C TYR A 206 4.11 -18.41 -7.94
N GLU A 207 5.09 -17.52 -8.08
CA GLU A 207 6.07 -17.18 -7.04
C GLU A 207 6.14 -15.67 -6.86
N TRP A 208 5.85 -15.14 -5.68
CA TRP A 208 5.90 -13.70 -5.42
C TRP A 208 7.33 -13.16 -5.46
N GLU A 209 8.32 -14.00 -5.14
CA GLU A 209 9.76 -13.68 -5.20
C GLU A 209 10.21 -13.33 -6.62
N ALA A 210 9.60 -13.95 -7.64
CA ALA A 210 9.91 -13.67 -9.04
C ALA A 210 9.54 -12.22 -9.39
N LEU A 211 8.31 -11.81 -9.07
CA LEU A 211 7.85 -10.42 -9.26
C LEU A 211 8.71 -9.42 -8.50
N MET A 212 9.15 -9.79 -7.30
CA MET A 212 10.02 -8.94 -6.50
C MET A 212 11.40 -8.77 -7.14
N LYS A 213 12.01 -9.84 -7.65
CA LYS A 213 13.27 -9.78 -8.40
C LYS A 213 13.13 -8.93 -9.66
N GLU A 214 12.04 -9.07 -10.39
CA GLU A 214 11.72 -8.25 -11.56
C GLU A 214 11.61 -6.75 -11.22
N LEU A 215 10.85 -6.40 -10.18
CA LEU A 215 10.74 -5.01 -9.71
C LEU A 215 12.11 -4.44 -9.35
N PHE A 216 12.92 -5.18 -8.60
CA PHE A 216 14.25 -4.71 -8.22
C PHE A 216 15.20 -4.66 -9.42
N GLY A 217 15.10 -5.59 -10.36
CA GLY A 217 15.84 -5.57 -11.62
C GLY A 217 15.54 -4.31 -12.41
N LEU A 218 14.25 -3.95 -12.54
CA LEU A 218 13.82 -2.71 -13.17
C LEU A 218 14.35 -1.49 -12.40
N LEU A 219 14.15 -1.41 -11.08
CA LEU A 219 14.63 -0.29 -10.26
C LEU A 219 16.16 -0.11 -10.28
N ARG A 220 16.92 -1.17 -10.59
CA ARG A 220 18.39 -1.19 -10.48
C ARG A 220 19.12 -1.33 -11.81
N ASN A 221 18.41 -1.28 -12.93
CA ASN A 221 19.03 -1.20 -14.25
C ASN A 221 19.75 0.14 -14.48
N ASP A 222 20.50 0.25 -15.57
CA ASP A 222 21.31 1.44 -15.88
C ASP A 222 20.48 2.70 -16.11
N ARG A 223 19.20 2.55 -16.48
CA ARG A 223 18.28 3.67 -16.69
C ARG A 223 17.82 4.32 -15.38
N TYR A 224 17.51 3.51 -14.37
CA TYR A 224 16.85 3.96 -13.14
C TYR A 224 17.75 4.02 -11.92
N ARG A 225 18.82 3.20 -11.87
CA ARG A 225 19.78 3.21 -10.76
C ARG A 225 20.40 4.59 -10.51
N PRO A 226 20.84 5.35 -11.53
CA PRO A 226 21.38 6.71 -11.32
C PRO A 226 20.32 7.72 -10.81
N LYS A 227 19.03 7.37 -10.91
CA LYS A 227 17.88 8.23 -10.58
C LYS A 227 17.14 7.72 -9.34
N GLU A 228 17.79 6.93 -8.48
CA GLU A 228 17.13 6.23 -7.36
C GLU A 228 16.39 7.15 -6.37
N ARG A 229 16.79 8.43 -6.28
CA ARG A 229 16.11 9.44 -5.45
C ARG A 229 14.63 9.58 -5.82
N THR A 230 14.30 9.46 -7.10
CA THR A 230 12.94 9.50 -7.66
C THR A 230 12.00 8.44 -7.09
N PHE A 231 12.51 7.34 -6.55
CA PHE A 231 11.66 6.23 -6.12
C PHE A 231 11.49 6.13 -4.60
N GLY A 232 12.11 7.00 -3.79
CA GLY A 232 12.02 6.82 -2.33
C GLY A 232 12.57 7.92 -1.44
N TYR A 233 13.05 9.01 -2.01
CA TYR A 233 13.62 10.16 -1.30
C TYR A 233 12.77 11.41 -1.52
N ALA A 234 11.44 11.29 -1.33
CA ALA A 234 10.56 12.44 -1.37
C ALA A 234 10.85 13.35 -0.18
N THR A 235 11.11 14.63 -0.44
CA THR A 235 11.55 15.64 0.55
C THR A 235 11.01 17.00 0.13
N ALA A 236 10.48 17.76 1.09
CA ALA A 236 9.96 19.09 0.82
C ALA A 236 11.08 20.11 0.49
N THR A 237 12.22 19.99 1.15
CA THR A 237 13.32 20.94 1.11
C THR A 237 14.58 20.39 0.46
N GLY A 238 14.69 19.06 0.31
CA GLY A 238 15.91 18.35 -0.09
C GLY A 238 16.66 17.73 1.09
N ASP A 239 16.28 18.06 2.33
CA ASP A 239 16.83 17.50 3.56
C ASP A 239 16.24 16.10 3.85
N ARG A 240 17.06 15.17 4.37
CA ARG A 240 16.55 13.84 4.78
C ARG A 240 15.63 13.90 6.00
N ARG A 241 15.67 14.98 6.79
CA ARG A 241 14.87 15.15 8.01
C ARG A 241 13.39 15.43 7.72
N ASP A 242 13.05 15.92 6.54
CA ASP A 242 11.67 16.19 6.13
C ASP A 242 11.07 15.10 5.23
N ARG A 243 11.67 13.90 5.28
CA ARG A 243 11.36 12.80 4.36
C ARG A 243 9.88 12.45 4.43
N ARG A 244 9.27 12.46 3.24
CA ARG A 244 7.88 12.06 3.02
C ARG A 244 7.80 10.60 2.61
N ALA A 245 6.58 10.09 2.68
CA ALA A 245 6.17 8.83 2.07
C ALA A 245 6.67 8.72 0.62
N SER A 246 7.33 7.61 0.24
CA SER A 246 7.72 7.37 -1.17
C SER A 246 6.51 7.48 -2.11
N PRO A 247 6.63 8.18 -3.25
CA PRO A 247 5.52 8.34 -4.19
C PRO A 247 5.20 7.05 -4.93
N LEU A 248 6.12 6.08 -4.97
CA LEU A 248 5.92 4.77 -5.61
C LEU A 248 5.67 3.69 -4.56
N ILE A 249 4.51 3.04 -4.66
CA ILE A 249 4.10 1.91 -3.85
C ILE A 249 3.96 0.71 -4.79
N ALA A 250 4.87 -0.26 -4.67
CA ALA A 250 4.75 -1.54 -5.35
C ALA A 250 4.25 -2.60 -4.37
N GLN A 251 3.26 -3.38 -4.81
CA GLN A 251 2.59 -4.43 -4.07
C GLN A 251 2.46 -5.70 -4.92
N VAL A 252 2.18 -6.81 -4.23
CA VAL A 252 1.77 -8.08 -4.83
C VAL A 252 0.40 -8.46 -4.29
N ARG A 253 -0.49 -8.92 -5.15
CA ARG A 253 -1.78 -9.49 -4.77
C ARG A 253 -1.84 -10.95 -5.16
N ARG A 254 -2.10 -11.80 -4.17
CA ARG A 254 -2.44 -13.19 -4.42
C ARG A 254 -3.91 -13.26 -4.80
N ILE A 255 -4.20 -13.96 -5.88
CA ILE A 255 -5.55 -14.26 -6.37
C ILE A 255 -5.50 -15.72 -6.83
N GLY A 256 -6.24 -16.59 -6.15
CA GLY A 256 -6.09 -18.03 -6.32
C GLY A 256 -4.68 -18.51 -5.95
N ASP A 257 -4.02 -19.17 -6.89
CA ASP A 257 -2.66 -19.69 -6.78
C ASP A 257 -1.60 -18.77 -7.41
N GLN A 258 -2.01 -17.65 -7.99
CA GLN A 258 -1.14 -16.71 -8.67
C GLN A 258 -1.00 -15.38 -7.95
N TYR A 259 0.08 -14.68 -8.28
CA TYR A 259 0.51 -13.41 -7.72
C TYR A 259 0.59 -12.37 -8.83
N TYR A 260 0.03 -11.19 -8.58
CA TYR A 260 -0.09 -10.10 -9.53
C TYR A 260 0.57 -8.82 -8.99
N PRO A 261 1.43 -8.15 -9.76
CA PRO A 261 2.04 -6.90 -9.32
C PRO A 261 1.04 -5.74 -9.44
N VAL A 262 0.97 -4.91 -8.40
CA VAL A 262 0.16 -3.69 -8.36
C VAL A 262 1.07 -2.53 -8.02
N LEU A 263 1.18 -1.55 -8.92
CA LEU A 263 1.98 -0.35 -8.72
C LEU A 263 1.07 0.86 -8.61
N THR A 264 1.30 1.65 -7.57
CA THR A 264 0.62 2.92 -7.34
C THR A 264 1.66 4.03 -7.25
N ALA A 265 1.53 5.02 -8.12
CA ALA A 265 2.29 6.26 -8.07
C ALA A 265 1.38 7.39 -7.58
N ILE A 266 1.84 8.22 -6.65
CA ILE A 266 1.08 9.36 -6.12
C ILE A 266 1.94 10.62 -6.10
N ARG A 267 1.52 11.63 -6.87
CA ARG A 267 2.11 12.96 -6.94
C ARG A 267 1.59 13.85 -5.84
N SER A 268 2.52 14.53 -5.18
CA SER A 268 2.20 15.55 -4.17
C SER A 268 3.35 16.52 -3.99
N THR A 269 3.03 17.77 -3.68
CA THR A 269 4.00 18.85 -3.48
C THR A 269 4.20 19.15 -1.98
N PRO A 270 5.16 20.00 -1.61
CA PRO A 270 6.39 20.23 -2.36
C PRO A 270 7.21 18.93 -2.46
N ASP A 271 7.87 18.75 -3.59
CA ASP A 271 8.93 17.76 -3.72
C ASP A 271 10.05 18.30 -4.62
N LYS A 272 11.30 18.15 -4.18
CA LYS A 272 12.49 18.63 -4.92
C LYS A 272 13.34 17.52 -5.55
N ASN A 273 13.09 16.25 -5.22
CA ASN A 273 13.99 15.14 -5.55
C ASN A 273 13.40 14.18 -6.59
N ILE A 274 12.09 14.23 -6.80
CA ILE A 274 11.33 13.35 -7.67
C ILE A 274 11.23 14.01 -9.05
N LYS A 275 11.76 13.32 -10.06
CA LYS A 275 11.61 13.68 -11.46
C LYS A 275 10.38 12.94 -11.99
N TRP A 276 9.26 13.63 -12.15
CA TRP A 276 7.97 12.98 -12.45
C TRP A 276 7.96 12.28 -13.81
N GLU A 277 8.68 12.81 -14.79
CA GLU A 277 8.84 12.20 -16.12
C GLU A 277 9.60 10.86 -16.03
N VAL A 278 10.59 10.79 -15.14
CA VAL A 278 11.35 9.55 -14.87
C VAL A 278 10.45 8.52 -14.18
N LEU A 279 9.60 8.97 -13.27
CA LEU A 279 8.66 8.10 -12.59
C LEU A 279 7.58 7.58 -13.56
N ASP A 280 7.06 8.43 -14.44
CA ASP A 280 6.12 8.01 -15.48
C ASP A 280 6.74 6.98 -16.41
N GLN A 281 7.97 7.23 -16.86
CA GLN A 281 8.68 6.28 -17.69
C GLN A 281 8.90 4.94 -16.96
N PHE A 282 9.18 4.96 -15.65
CA PHE A 282 9.25 3.75 -14.85
C PHE A 282 7.90 3.01 -14.80
N MET A 283 6.79 3.74 -14.64
CA MET A 283 5.45 3.16 -14.66
C MET A 283 5.12 2.55 -16.04
N ASP A 284 5.55 3.18 -17.14
CA ASP A 284 5.40 2.67 -18.51
C ASP A 284 6.22 1.38 -18.72
N ASP A 285 7.50 1.37 -18.33
CA ASP A 285 8.36 0.19 -18.43
C ASP A 285 7.83 -0.97 -17.55
N ALA A 286 7.33 -0.67 -16.36
CA ALA A 286 6.70 -1.64 -15.47
C ALA A 286 5.39 -2.19 -16.04
N GLN A 287 4.57 -1.33 -16.64
CA GLN A 287 3.35 -1.73 -17.34
C GLN A 287 3.70 -2.69 -18.49
N ALA A 288 4.71 -2.37 -19.30
CA ALA A 288 5.16 -3.25 -20.39
C ALA A 288 5.69 -4.59 -19.85
N LEU A 289 6.53 -4.58 -18.80
CA LEU A 289 7.13 -5.77 -18.20
C LEU A 289 6.09 -6.79 -17.75
N TRP A 290 5.02 -6.33 -17.10
CA TRP A 290 3.98 -7.21 -16.55
C TRP A 290 2.72 -7.31 -17.42
N LYS A 291 2.81 -6.83 -18.67
CA LYS A 291 1.68 -6.70 -19.60
C LYS A 291 0.46 -6.06 -18.93
N GLY A 292 0.74 -5.07 -18.09
CA GLY A 292 -0.24 -4.47 -17.20
C GLY A 292 -1.17 -3.49 -17.88
N GLU A 293 -2.20 -3.14 -17.13
CA GLU A 293 -3.19 -2.14 -17.50
C GLU A 293 -3.13 -0.99 -16.50
N THR A 294 -3.27 0.25 -17.01
CA THR A 294 -3.52 1.39 -16.13
C THR A 294 -5.00 1.38 -15.75
N VAL A 295 -5.27 1.15 -14.47
CA VAL A 295 -6.63 1.00 -13.92
C VAL A 295 -7.14 2.25 -13.22
N TRP A 296 -6.27 3.25 -13.02
CA TRP A 296 -6.63 4.53 -12.41
C TRP A 296 -5.65 5.63 -12.81
N GLY A 297 -6.19 6.80 -13.13
CA GLY A 297 -5.44 7.99 -13.47
C GLY A 297 -4.54 7.86 -14.70
N GLY A 298 -3.46 8.64 -14.74
CA GLY A 298 -2.61 8.77 -15.92
C GLY A 298 -1.18 9.18 -15.60
N ARG A 299 -0.45 9.70 -16.61
CA ARG A 299 0.89 10.26 -16.41
C ARG A 299 0.85 11.41 -15.41
N LEU A 300 1.92 11.53 -14.63
CA LEU A 300 2.01 12.41 -13.48
C LEU A 300 2.86 13.65 -13.71
N ALA A 301 3.69 13.71 -14.75
CA ALA A 301 4.48 14.90 -15.09
C ALA A 301 3.61 16.06 -15.57
#